data_AF-A0A418NPR7-F1
#
_entry.id   AF-A0A418NPR7-F1
#
_cell.length_a   1.000
_cell.length_b   1.000
_cell.length_c   1.000
_cell.angle_alpha   90.00
_cell.angle_beta   90.00
_cell.angle_gamma   90.00
#
_symmetry.space_group_name_H-M   'P 1'
#
loop_
_entity.id
_entity.type
_entity.pdbx_description
1 polymer ?
#
loop_
_entity_poly.entity_id
_entity_poly.type
_entity_poly.pdbx_seq_one_letter_code
_entity_poly.pdbx_strand_id
1 'polypeptide(L)'
;MREGSNTVVVGRCDQLQREYAVLIRRQMEKRGLSVRKLAERGVIRQSHRNRFFDRIAQGTLPLAEFHAVTSHLEIDPIRAAITVQCFTDATSYEDPCCETSAMVAVAMATHLPEELAACEGNFETIRSELCDGIAKNTSSAIAKYHRKLDTRNNLSL
;
A
#
# COMPACT_ATOMS: atom_id res chain seq x y z
N MET A 1 1.06 22.80 -17.29
CA MET A 1 1.24 21.44 -17.85
C MET A 1 2.26 20.72 -17.01
N ARG A 2 1.88 19.65 -16.30
CA ARG A 2 2.83 18.71 -15.69
C ARG A 2 2.56 17.37 -16.36
N GLU A 3 3.50 16.94 -17.18
CA GLU A 3 3.53 15.59 -17.74
C GLU A 3 3.81 14.64 -16.59
N GLY A 4 2.75 14.06 -16.03
CA GLY A 4 2.84 12.96 -15.09
C GLY A 4 2.70 11.64 -15.82
N SER A 5 3.65 11.32 -16.71
CA SER A 5 3.80 9.95 -17.19
C SER A 5 4.50 9.17 -16.08
N ASN A 6 3.76 8.82 -15.03
CA ASN A 6 4.21 7.81 -14.08
C ASN A 6 4.05 6.46 -14.76
N THR A 7 5.00 6.14 -15.64
CA THR A 7 5.23 4.74 -15.98
C THR A 7 5.57 4.06 -14.66
N VAL A 8 4.74 3.12 -14.20
CA VAL A 8 5.05 2.29 -13.03
C VAL A 8 6.27 1.47 -13.41
N VAL A 9 7.46 2.00 -13.14
CA VAL A 9 8.70 1.24 -13.23
C VAL A 9 8.59 0.24 -12.09
N VAL A 10 8.18 -0.98 -12.41
CA VAL A 10 8.24 -2.09 -11.46
C VAL A 10 9.67 -2.12 -10.94
N GLY A 11 9.86 -1.68 -9.69
CA GLY A 11 11.16 -1.63 -9.08
C GLY A 11 11.81 -3.00 -9.18
N ARG A 12 13.13 -3.05 -9.42
CA ARG A 12 13.87 -4.31 -9.29
C ARG A 12 13.50 -4.92 -7.94
N CYS A 13 13.31 -6.24 -7.88
CA CYS A 13 12.85 -6.93 -6.66
C CYS A 13 13.62 -6.47 -5.41
N ASP A 14 14.94 -6.32 -5.52
CA ASP A 14 15.82 -5.83 -4.46
C ASP A 14 15.47 -4.42 -3.95
N GLN A 15 15.03 -3.52 -4.83
CA GLN A 15 14.58 -2.19 -4.44
C GLN A 15 13.26 -2.27 -3.66
N LEU A 16 12.30 -3.06 -4.12
CA LEU A 16 11.03 -3.24 -3.42
C LEU A 16 11.24 -3.81 -2.01
N GLN A 17 12.15 -4.80 -1.88
CA GLN A 17 12.50 -5.38 -0.58
C GLN A 17 13.15 -4.36 0.37
N ARG A 18 13.98 -3.44 -0.15
CA ARG A 18 14.53 -2.33 0.65
C ARG A 18 13.43 -1.40 1.14
N GLU A 19 12.49 -1.03 0.29
CA GLU A 19 11.36 -0.16 0.68
C GLU A 19 10.48 -0.84 1.75
N TYR A 20 10.23 -2.15 1.64
CA TYR A 20 9.55 -2.90 2.70
C TYR A 20 10.32 -2.87 4.02
N ALA A 21 11.66 -2.99 3.99
CA ALA A 21 12.48 -2.89 5.20
C ALA A 21 12.36 -1.50 5.86
N VAL A 22 12.30 -0.43 5.06
CA VAL A 22 12.09 0.94 5.53
C VAL A 22 10.69 1.12 6.12
N LEU A 23 9.65 0.64 5.41
CA LEU A 23 8.26 0.68 5.87
C LEU A 23 8.10 -0.02 7.22
N ILE A 24 8.56 -1.27 7.32
CA ILE A 24 8.47 -2.07 8.55
C ILE A 24 9.20 -1.36 9.69
N ARG A 25 10.40 -0.82 9.44
CA ARG A 25 11.15 -0.08 10.46
C ARG A 25 10.36 1.11 10.99
N ARG A 26 9.78 1.93 10.11
CA ARG A 26 8.99 3.10 10.51
C ARG A 26 7.75 2.70 11.30
N GLN A 27 7.05 1.65 10.88
CA GLN A 27 5.88 1.15 11.61
C GLN A 27 6.24 0.60 13.00
N MET A 28 7.40 -0.04 13.13
CA MET A 28 7.93 -0.44 14.43
C MET A 28 8.26 0.76 15.33
N GLU A 29 8.93 1.78 14.78
CA GLU A 29 9.28 3.01 15.50
C GLU A 29 8.04 3.73 16.03
N LYS A 30 7.02 3.92 15.18
CA LYS A 30 5.73 4.51 15.58
C LYS A 30 5.05 3.78 16.74
N ARG A 31 5.18 2.46 16.78
CA ARG A 31 4.57 1.60 17.82
C ARG A 31 5.49 1.38 19.03
N GLY A 32 6.68 2.00 19.08
CA GLY A 32 7.64 1.79 20.16
C GLY A 32 8.13 0.34 20.28
N LEU A 33 8.15 -0.39 19.15
CA LEU A 33 8.55 -1.79 19.06
C LEU A 33 10.00 -1.92 18.62
N SER A 34 10.72 -2.84 19.25
CA SER A 34 12.08 -3.20 18.87
C SER A 34 12.11 -4.61 18.30
N VAL A 35 13.12 -4.93 17.50
CA VAL A 35 13.33 -6.28 16.96
C VAL A 35 13.46 -7.31 18.09
N ARG A 36 14.06 -6.91 19.22
CA ARG A 36 14.11 -7.71 20.44
C ARG A 36 12.71 -8.08 20.95
N LYS A 37 11.80 -7.10 21.05
CA LYS A 37 10.41 -7.36 21.47
C LYS A 37 9.67 -8.27 20.49
N LEU A 38 9.92 -8.16 19.18
CA LEU A 38 9.33 -9.08 18.19
C LEU A 38 9.78 -10.53 18.43
N ALA A 39 11.07 -10.73 18.70
CA ALA A 39 11.62 -12.05 19.00
C ALA A 39 11.12 -12.61 20.34
N GLU A 40 11.07 -11.77 21.38
CA GLU A 40 10.52 -12.15 22.70
C GLU A 40 9.05 -12.55 22.63
N ARG A 41 8.28 -11.93 21.72
CA ARG A 41 6.87 -12.27 21.45
C ARG A 41 6.69 -13.45 20.48
N GLY A 42 7.78 -14.04 19.99
CA GLY A 42 7.72 -15.15 19.04
C GLY A 42 7.26 -14.78 17.63
N VAL A 43 7.16 -13.47 17.30
CA VAL A 43 6.79 -13.00 15.95
C VAL A 43 7.87 -13.35 14.94
N ILE A 44 9.13 -13.32 15.39
CA ILE A 44 10.30 -13.76 14.62
C ILE A 44 11.12 -14.74 15.46
N ARG A 45 11.93 -15.57 14.81
CA ARG A 45 12.87 -16.45 15.52
C ARG A 45 13.93 -15.64 16.26
N GLN A 46 14.32 -16.10 17.44
CA GLN A 46 15.40 -15.48 18.23
C GLN A 46 16.72 -15.37 17.44
N SER A 47 17.06 -16.38 16.64
CA SER A 47 18.23 -16.39 15.77
C SER A 47 18.17 -15.35 14.64
N HIS A 48 16.98 -14.91 14.25
CA HIS A 48 16.76 -13.94 13.17
C HIS A 48 16.75 -12.48 13.66
N ARG A 49 16.93 -12.24 14.97
CA ARG A 49 16.99 -10.90 15.55
C ARG A 49 18.13 -10.07 14.97
N ASN A 50 19.29 -10.69 14.78
CA ASN A 50 20.47 -10.00 14.26
C ASN A 50 20.31 -9.76 12.76
N ARG A 51 20.66 -8.55 12.30
CA ARG A 51 20.52 -8.12 10.89
C ARG A 51 19.11 -8.25 10.31
N PHE A 52 18.09 -8.18 11.17
CA PHE A 52 16.68 -8.36 10.76
C PHE A 52 16.28 -7.53 9.54
N PHE A 53 16.58 -6.22 9.54
CA PHE A 53 16.25 -5.34 8.41
C PHE A 53 17.06 -5.64 7.15
N ASP A 54 18.32 -6.08 7.28
CA ASP A 54 19.12 -6.50 6.12
C ASP A 54 18.52 -7.74 5.49
N ARG A 55 17.97 -8.66 6.30
CA ARG A 55 17.32 -9.88 5.80
C ARG A 55 16.03 -9.57 5.05
N ILE A 56 15.26 -8.57 5.50
CA ILE A 56 14.12 -8.06 4.73
C ILE A 56 14.62 -7.47 3.41
N ALA A 57 15.58 -6.54 3.47
CA ALA A 57 16.12 -5.86 2.29
C ALA A 57 16.75 -6.80 1.25
N GLN A 58 17.25 -7.95 1.68
CA GLN A 58 17.82 -9.00 0.83
C GLN A 58 16.81 -10.07 0.41
N GLY A 59 15.55 -10.00 0.88
CA GLY A 59 14.54 -11.03 0.63
C GLY A 59 14.86 -12.40 1.25
N THR A 60 15.70 -12.44 2.29
CA THR A 60 16.12 -13.69 2.96
C THR A 60 15.35 -13.98 4.25
N LEU A 61 14.45 -13.08 4.66
CA LEU A 61 13.51 -13.36 5.74
C LEU A 61 12.47 -14.40 5.26
N PRO A 62 12.19 -15.47 6.03
CA PRO A 62 11.15 -16.42 5.66
C PRO A 62 9.81 -15.73 5.48
N LEU A 63 9.06 -16.09 4.43
CA LEU A 63 7.77 -15.47 4.11
C LEU A 63 6.77 -15.51 5.27
N ALA A 64 6.74 -16.61 6.03
CA ALA A 64 5.91 -16.74 7.23
C ALA A 64 6.27 -15.72 8.31
N GLU A 65 7.56 -15.44 8.53
CA GLU A 65 8.00 -14.41 9.47
C GLU A 65 7.70 -13.01 8.96
N PHE A 66 7.85 -12.79 7.64
CA PHE A 66 7.45 -11.52 7.03
C PHE A 66 5.96 -11.24 7.26
N HIS A 67 5.09 -12.20 6.97
CA HIS A 67 3.64 -12.07 7.22
C HIS A 67 3.31 -11.92 8.70
N ALA A 68 3.99 -12.65 9.59
CA ALA A 68 3.79 -12.51 11.03
C ALA A 68 4.14 -11.09 11.49
N VAL A 69 5.25 -10.53 11.01
CA VAL A 69 5.67 -9.16 11.32
C VAL A 69 4.68 -8.14 10.77
N THR A 70 4.30 -8.23 9.50
CA THR A 70 3.38 -7.26 8.91
C THR A 70 2.00 -7.31 9.57
N SER A 71 1.52 -8.50 9.91
CA SER A 71 0.25 -8.68 10.64
C SER A 71 0.33 -8.13 12.06
N HIS A 72 1.42 -8.39 12.79
CA HIS A 72 1.64 -7.87 14.15
C HIS A 72 1.74 -6.34 14.18
N LEU A 73 2.23 -5.73 13.10
CA LEU A 73 2.30 -4.28 12.90
C LEU A 73 1.02 -3.70 12.28
N GLU A 74 0.00 -4.52 12.02
CA GLU A 74 -1.25 -4.16 11.33
C GLU A 74 -0.99 -3.37 10.05
N ILE A 75 0.01 -3.80 9.29
CA ILE A 75 0.34 -3.22 7.99
C ILE A 75 -0.66 -3.77 6.99
N ASP A 76 -1.47 -2.89 6.38
CA ASP A 76 -2.35 -3.25 5.29
C ASP A 76 -1.51 -3.66 4.07
N PRO A 77 -1.67 -4.88 3.55
CA PRO A 77 -0.82 -5.40 2.48
C PRO A 77 -1.02 -4.68 1.15
N ILE A 78 -2.22 -4.18 0.86
CA ILE A 78 -2.53 -3.47 -0.39
C ILE A 78 -1.96 -2.05 -0.33
N ARG A 79 -2.15 -1.36 0.79
CA ARG A 79 -1.55 -0.05 1.05
C ARG A 79 -0.03 -0.12 1.03
N ALA A 80 0.56 -1.16 1.63
CA ALA A 80 2.00 -1.39 1.59
C ALA A 80 2.49 -1.64 0.16
N ALA A 81 1.79 -2.46 -0.62
CA ALA A 81 2.12 -2.70 -2.02
C ALA A 81 2.04 -1.41 -2.86
N ILE A 82 0.97 -0.63 -2.71
CA ILE A 82 0.81 0.67 -3.38
C ILE A 82 1.92 1.63 -2.96
N THR A 83 2.25 1.70 -1.68
CA THR A 83 3.35 2.55 -1.18
C THR A 83 4.67 2.19 -1.84
N VAL A 84 5.00 0.90 -1.86
CA VAL A 84 6.31 0.40 -2.33
C VAL A 84 6.41 0.41 -3.86
N GLN A 85 5.30 0.21 -4.58
CA GLN A 85 5.30 0.05 -6.04
C GLN A 85 4.87 1.31 -6.80
N CYS A 86 4.04 2.16 -6.21
CA CYS A 86 3.42 3.30 -6.90
C CYS A 86 3.85 4.65 -6.33
N PHE A 87 4.29 4.70 -5.08
CA PHE A 87 4.84 5.91 -4.46
C PHE A 87 6.36 5.84 -4.42
N THR A 88 7.00 7.01 -4.29
CA THR A 88 8.46 7.14 -4.37
C THR A 88 9.18 6.93 -3.04
N ASP A 89 8.45 6.89 -1.91
CA ASP A 89 9.02 6.74 -0.56
C ASP A 89 8.03 6.01 0.36
N ALA A 90 8.56 5.11 1.19
CA ALA A 90 7.85 4.46 2.29
C ALA A 90 7.14 5.43 3.27
N THR A 91 7.44 6.74 3.27
CA THR A 91 6.71 7.73 4.10
C THR A 91 5.29 7.90 3.63
N SER A 92 5.04 7.70 2.34
CA SER A 92 3.72 7.84 1.73
C SER A 92 2.73 6.82 2.24
N TYR A 93 3.17 5.77 2.96
CA TYR A 93 2.24 4.84 3.61
C TYR A 93 1.20 5.59 4.43
N GLU A 94 1.58 6.64 5.15
CA GLU A 94 0.67 7.38 6.04
C GLU A 94 -0.07 8.52 5.35
N ASP A 95 0.21 8.75 4.06
CA ASP A 95 -0.45 9.77 3.29
C ASP A 95 -1.93 9.39 3.08
N PRO A 96 -2.89 10.30 3.36
CA PRO A 96 -4.31 10.05 3.11
C PRO A 96 -4.61 9.65 1.66
N CYS A 97 -3.83 10.11 0.68
CA CYS A 97 -3.96 9.70 -0.72
C CYS A 97 -3.58 8.23 -0.91
N CYS A 98 -2.54 7.74 -0.23
CA CYS A 98 -2.14 6.33 -0.30
C CYS A 98 -3.22 5.45 0.35
N GLU A 99 -3.72 5.85 1.51
CA GLU A 99 -4.83 5.17 2.21
C GLU A 99 -6.08 5.09 1.33
N THR A 100 -6.50 6.22 0.79
CA THR A 100 -7.68 6.30 -0.08
C THR A 100 -7.50 5.44 -1.33
N SER A 101 -6.31 5.44 -1.92
CA SER A 101 -6.00 4.61 -3.09
C SER A 101 -6.11 3.12 -2.78
N ALA A 102 -5.62 2.69 -1.62
CA ALA A 102 -5.75 1.30 -1.16
C ALA A 102 -7.22 0.91 -0.94
N MET A 103 -8.00 1.77 -0.30
CA MET A 103 -9.44 1.54 -0.08
C MET A 103 -10.21 1.44 -1.40
N VAL A 104 -9.91 2.32 -2.37
CA VAL A 104 -10.53 2.26 -3.71
C VAL A 104 -10.14 0.98 -4.44
N ALA A 105 -8.86 0.58 -4.37
CA ALA A 105 -8.40 -0.66 -4.99
C ALA A 105 -9.11 -1.89 -4.42
N VAL A 106 -9.28 -1.97 -3.09
CA VAL A 106 -10.04 -3.03 -2.41
C VAL A 106 -11.50 -3.04 -2.85
N ALA A 107 -12.15 -1.87 -2.85
CA ALA A 107 -13.54 -1.74 -3.25
C ALA A 107 -13.75 -2.19 -4.71
N MET A 108 -12.88 -1.75 -5.63
CA MET A 108 -12.91 -2.17 -7.03
C MET A 108 -12.74 -3.69 -7.17
N ALA A 109 -11.77 -4.28 -6.47
CA ALA A 109 -11.54 -5.73 -6.51
C ALA A 109 -12.73 -6.54 -5.96
N THR A 110 -13.49 -5.96 -5.04
CA THR A 110 -14.67 -6.60 -4.43
C THR A 110 -15.90 -6.50 -5.34
N HIS A 111 -16.12 -5.35 -5.98
CA HIS A 111 -17.32 -5.10 -6.80
C HIS A 111 -17.21 -5.62 -8.23
N LEU A 112 -16.02 -5.61 -8.83
CA LEU A 112 -15.85 -5.99 -10.24
C LEU A 112 -16.34 -7.41 -10.58
N PRO A 113 -16.19 -8.43 -9.72
CA PRO A 113 -16.76 -9.75 -9.95
C PRO A 113 -18.29 -9.77 -10.04
N GLU A 114 -18.98 -8.93 -9.24
CA GLU A 114 -20.45 -8.84 -9.25
C GLU A 114 -20.94 -8.20 -10.57
N GLU A 115 -20.26 -7.12 -10.99
CA GLU A 115 -20.54 -6.47 -12.27
C GLU A 115 -20.29 -7.41 -13.45
N LEU A 116 -19.25 -8.24 -13.38
CA LEU A 116 -19.00 -9.27 -14.39
C LEU A 116 -20.11 -10.32 -14.41
N ALA A 117 -20.57 -10.79 -13.26
CA ALA A 117 -21.64 -11.79 -13.20
C ALA A 117 -22.95 -11.27 -13.83
N ALA A 118 -23.15 -9.95 -13.86
CA ALA A 118 -24.28 -9.30 -14.53
C ALA A 118 -24.07 -9.06 -16.04
N CYS A 119 -22.86 -9.25 -16.57
CA CYS A 119 -22.57 -9.06 -17.99
C CYS A 119 -22.74 -10.37 -18.78
N GLU A 120 -23.50 -10.34 -19.87
CA GLU A 120 -23.51 -11.42 -20.85
C GLU A 120 -22.26 -11.34 -21.74
N GLY A 121 -21.12 -11.85 -21.29
CA GLY A 121 -19.88 -11.87 -22.09
C GLY A 121 -18.64 -12.33 -21.35
N ASN A 122 -17.54 -12.51 -22.09
CA ASN A 122 -16.22 -12.78 -21.51
C ASN A 122 -15.61 -11.48 -20.99
N PHE A 123 -15.12 -11.48 -19.75
CA PHE A 123 -14.33 -10.37 -19.22
C PHE A 123 -12.93 -10.39 -19.81
N GLU A 124 -12.57 -9.35 -20.55
CA GLU A 124 -11.20 -9.14 -21.01
C GLU A 124 -10.56 -8.01 -20.22
N THR A 125 -9.25 -8.11 -19.99
CA THR A 125 -8.47 -7.00 -19.42
C THR A 125 -8.58 -5.77 -20.29
N ILE A 126 -9.05 -4.66 -19.71
CA ILE A 126 -9.14 -3.38 -20.40
C ILE A 126 -7.75 -2.76 -20.62
N ARG A 127 -7.65 -1.91 -21.65
CA ARG A 127 -6.40 -1.23 -22.03
C ARG A 127 -5.96 -0.23 -20.96
N SER A 128 -4.65 -0.01 -20.84
CA SER A 128 -4.03 0.91 -19.89
C SER A 128 -4.63 2.33 -19.95
N GLU A 129 -4.91 2.84 -21.14
CA GLU A 129 -5.43 4.20 -21.31
C GLU A 129 -6.84 4.35 -20.72
N LEU A 130 -7.64 3.28 -20.75
CA LEU A 130 -8.96 3.27 -20.13
C LEU A 130 -8.83 3.22 -18.60
N CYS A 131 -7.88 2.43 -18.07
CA CYS A 131 -7.55 2.44 -16.65
C CYS A 131 -7.16 3.86 -16.18
N ASP A 132 -6.33 4.58 -16.95
CA ASP A 132 -5.95 5.96 -16.63
C ASP A 132 -7.15 6.91 -16.64
N GLY A 133 -8.06 6.75 -17.61
CA GLY A 133 -9.32 7.51 -17.66
C GLY A 133 -10.19 7.28 -16.42
N ILE A 134 -10.36 6.02 -16.00
CA ILE A 134 -11.08 5.66 -14.78
C ILE A 134 -10.39 6.28 -13.56
N ALA A 135 -9.07 6.13 -13.44
CA ALA A 135 -8.29 6.67 -12.34
C ALA A 135 -8.43 8.20 -12.24
N LYS A 136 -8.39 8.92 -13.36
CA LYS A 136 -8.57 10.38 -13.41
C LYS A 136 -9.97 10.81 -12.98
N ASN A 137 -11.00 10.10 -13.43
CA ASN A 137 -12.39 10.40 -13.07
C ASN A 137 -12.64 10.15 -11.58
N THR A 138 -12.20 8.99 -11.07
CA THR A 138 -12.34 8.61 -9.66
C THR A 138 -11.57 9.56 -8.74
N SER A 139 -10.31 9.87 -9.05
CA SER A 139 -9.51 10.83 -8.26
C SER A 139 -10.12 12.24 -8.26
N SER A 140 -10.66 12.70 -9.39
CA SER A 140 -11.37 13.98 -9.47
C SER A 140 -12.64 14.01 -8.62
N ALA A 141 -13.39 12.90 -8.59
CA ALA A 141 -14.59 12.75 -7.76
C ALA A 141 -14.23 12.77 -6.26
N ILE A 142 -13.18 12.06 -5.85
CA ILE A 142 -12.64 12.07 -4.48
C ILE A 142 -12.23 13.50 -4.08
N ALA A 143 -11.45 14.20 -4.91
CA ALA A 143 -11.03 15.56 -4.62
C ALA A 143 -12.23 16.52 -4.49
N LYS A 144 -13.26 16.37 -5.34
CA LYS A 144 -14.50 17.15 -5.25
C LYS A 144 -15.27 16.87 -3.97
N TYR A 145 -15.27 15.63 -3.49
CA TYR A 145 -15.89 15.25 -2.22
C TYR A 145 -15.19 15.94 -1.04
N HIS A 146 -13.85 15.89 -0.97
CA HIS A 146 -13.09 16.58 0.08
C HIS A 146 -13.36 18.09 0.10
N ARG A 147 -13.33 18.77 -1.05
CA ARG A 147 -13.64 20.22 -1.12
C ARG A 147 -15.03 20.56 -0.56
N LYS A 148 -16.03 19.69 -0.78
CA LYS A 148 -17.38 19.87 -0.23
C LYS A 148 -17.42 19.68 1.28
N LEU A 149 -16.66 18.72 1.83
CA LEU A 149 -16.54 18.53 3.27
C LEU A 149 -15.92 19.75 3.94
N ASP A 150 -14.81 20.26 3.40
CA ASP A 150 -14.14 21.45 3.95
C ASP A 150 -15.07 22.66 3.96
N THR A 151 -15.82 22.86 2.87
CA THR A 151 -16.81 23.95 2.78
C THR A 151 -17.91 23.81 3.85
N ARG A 152 -18.37 22.59 4.12
CA ARG A 152 -19.40 22.34 5.15
C ARG A 152 -18.85 22.54 6.56
N ASN A 153 -17.65 22.04 6.84
CA ASN A 153 -17.00 22.17 8.14
C ASN A 153 -16.70 23.63 8.48
N ASN A 154 -16.33 24.44 7.48
CA ASN A 154 -16.09 25.87 7.65
C ASN A 154 -17.37 26.72 7.79
N LEU A 155 -18.54 26.19 7.40
CA LEU A 155 -19.85 26.85 7.58
C LEU A 155 -20.51 26.49 8.91
N SER A 156 -19.99 25.50 9.62
CA SER A 156 -20.44 25.04 10.94
C SER A 156 -19.62 25.60 12.12
N LEU A 157 -18.68 26.51 11.84
CA LEU A 157 -17.90 27.31 12.80
C LEU A 157 -18.37 28.77 12.72
#